data_AF-A0A8C5SG19-F1
#
_entry.id   AF-A0A8C5SG19-F1
#
_cell.length_a   1.000
_cell.length_b   1.000
_cell.length_c   1.000
_cell.angle_alpha   90.00
_cell.angle_beta   90.00
_cell.angle_gamma   90.00
#
_symmetry.space_group_name_H-M   'P 1'
#
loop_
_entity.id
_entity.type
_entity.pdbx_description
1 polymer ?
#
loop_
_entity_poly.entity_id
_entity_poly.type
_entity_poly.pdbx_seq_one_letter_code
_entity_poly.pdbx_strand_id
1 'polypeptide(L)'
;MAAAGEALLGGLAAELRCFAERASEPTMRPDDGLATLQRATSLFREAAVRETATESLFQDFLQILKKVSHEIEVTCQDASTLAHLDSRLQLVSECFRCLRNACVQCANNQNVMRSLGLIDASIHVIQLLQKFESDLESHLTAFRCSLQLLGNIATGNHDSQNSIWKLAFPSLFLNCLNHQDEKIIDYCSIILFMCLNPERTRQLQEQNNLKIALRVFQTSRRCPELKWTTLIVTNHLLQCPELVKALYAKLSDPERTSLLELILSEMKESSVLIGEEMATFLAASFEEKSQSVLRLVSATNDDEEALVAIRLLDVLCEVTSNPEELQHLQACPGLLEVAISLLKLVHLAGKQTTNVFTTTYSTEQEEISHPAVGFKSHLIRLIGNLCYRNKGNQDKVHELNGIPLILDNCSIDDNNPFINQWAVYAIRNLTEENKRNQEFIARMEQQGPADNPVLESLGLKIESRDQKLILKSVKRVPDP
;
A
#
# COMPACT_ATOMS: atom_id res chain seq x y z
N MET A 1 34.66 4.91 32.42
CA MET A 1 33.32 4.30 32.24
C MET A 1 33.41 2.81 31.92
N ALA A 2 34.19 2.37 30.91
CA ALA A 2 34.40 0.94 30.61
C ALA A 2 34.69 0.06 31.86
N ALA A 3 35.68 0.43 32.68
CA ALA A 3 36.01 -0.30 33.91
C ALA A 3 34.87 -0.41 34.96
N ALA A 4 33.84 0.45 34.90
CA ALA A 4 32.65 0.33 35.73
C ALA A 4 31.64 -0.66 35.14
N GLY A 5 31.50 -0.68 33.80
CA GLY A 5 30.69 -1.68 33.09
C GLY A 5 31.24 -3.10 33.25
N GLU A 6 32.55 -3.26 33.13
CA GLU A 6 33.26 -4.54 33.36
C GLU A 6 33.02 -5.08 34.78
N ALA A 7 33.12 -4.23 35.81
CA ALA A 7 32.88 -4.64 37.19
C ALA A 7 31.42 -5.04 37.45
N LEU A 8 30.45 -4.32 36.87
CA LEU A 8 29.02 -4.62 36.98
C LEU A 8 28.64 -5.92 36.25
N LEU A 9 29.21 -6.17 35.07
CA LEU A 9 28.99 -7.41 34.33
C LEU A 9 29.73 -8.61 34.92
N GLY A 10 30.89 -8.42 35.57
CA GLY A 10 31.68 -9.53 36.12
C GLY A 10 30.93 -10.36 37.17
N GLY A 11 30.25 -9.70 38.11
CA GLY A 11 29.41 -10.36 39.10
C GLY A 11 28.19 -11.04 38.47
N LEU A 12 27.49 -10.33 37.58
CA LEU A 12 26.34 -10.84 36.85
C LEU A 12 26.68 -12.06 35.98
N ALA A 13 27.84 -12.08 35.31
CA ALA A 13 28.27 -13.17 34.46
C ALA A 13 28.52 -14.46 35.26
N ALA A 14 29.04 -14.35 36.49
CA ALA A 14 29.17 -15.49 37.38
C ALA A 14 27.80 -16.04 37.82
N GLU A 15 26.84 -15.17 38.12
CA GLU A 15 25.45 -15.57 38.46
C GLU A 15 24.73 -16.22 37.26
N LEU A 16 24.86 -15.64 36.06
CA LEU A 16 24.26 -16.16 34.83
C LEU A 16 24.90 -17.49 34.40
N ARG A 17 26.22 -17.63 34.53
CA ARG A 17 26.89 -18.91 34.30
C ARG A 17 26.44 -19.97 35.30
N CYS A 18 26.41 -19.66 36.59
CA CYS A 18 25.88 -20.56 37.60
C CYS A 18 24.43 -20.98 37.30
N PHE A 19 23.59 -20.05 36.82
CA PHE A 19 22.23 -20.34 36.37
C PHE A 19 22.19 -21.20 35.09
N ALA A 20 23.09 -20.98 34.13
CA ALA A 20 23.22 -21.79 32.91
C ALA A 20 23.79 -23.21 33.17
N GLU A 21 24.69 -23.35 34.15
CA GLU A 21 25.27 -24.62 34.59
C GLU A 21 24.34 -25.42 35.50
N ARG A 22 23.55 -24.75 36.36
CA ARG A 22 22.47 -25.35 37.17
C ARG A 22 21.16 -25.51 36.40
N ALA A 23 21.12 -24.99 35.19
CA ALA A 23 20.40 -25.65 34.11
C ALA A 23 20.94 -27.10 33.95
N SER A 24 20.36 -27.92 33.08
CA SER A 24 20.46 -29.41 33.14
C SER A 24 19.90 -30.07 34.43
N GLU A 25 20.02 -29.48 35.63
CA GLU A 25 19.47 -30.09 36.86
C GLU A 25 17.92 -30.16 36.82
N PRO A 26 17.30 -31.29 37.23
CA PRO A 26 15.84 -31.45 37.20
C PRO A 26 15.07 -30.66 38.27
N THR A 27 15.75 -30.18 39.32
CA THR A 27 15.14 -29.67 40.56
C THR A 27 15.04 -28.15 40.65
N MET A 28 15.49 -27.40 39.63
CA MET A 28 15.50 -25.94 39.67
C MET A 28 14.12 -25.31 39.60
N ARG A 29 13.88 -24.35 40.50
CA ARG A 29 12.67 -23.53 40.50
C ARG A 29 12.80 -22.42 39.45
N PRO A 30 11.70 -22.03 38.78
CA PRO A 30 11.73 -20.95 37.79
C PRO A 30 12.23 -19.63 38.36
N ASP A 31 11.88 -19.35 39.62
CA ASP A 31 12.14 -18.07 40.28
C ASP A 31 13.64 -17.79 40.50
N ASP A 32 14.46 -18.85 40.59
CA ASP A 32 15.89 -18.78 40.91
C ASP A 32 16.71 -17.99 39.86
N GLY A 33 16.28 -18.01 38.59
CA GLY A 33 16.95 -17.32 37.49
C GLY A 33 16.36 -15.97 37.10
N LEU A 34 15.07 -15.76 37.35
CA LEU A 34 14.31 -14.62 36.81
C LEU A 34 14.85 -13.28 37.33
N ALA A 35 15.16 -13.20 38.62
CA ALA A 35 15.73 -12.00 39.23
C ALA A 35 17.10 -11.62 38.63
N THR A 36 17.91 -12.61 38.26
CA THR A 36 19.23 -12.41 37.63
C THR A 36 19.08 -11.88 36.21
N LEU A 37 18.14 -12.43 35.43
CA LEU A 37 17.81 -11.90 34.10
C LEU A 37 17.24 -10.47 34.19
N GLN A 38 16.36 -10.16 35.15
CA GLN A 38 15.83 -8.80 35.34
C GLN A 38 16.93 -7.76 35.68
N ARG A 39 17.94 -8.16 36.47
CA ARG A 39 19.15 -7.33 36.69
C ARG A 39 19.91 -7.10 35.39
N ALA A 40 20.15 -8.15 34.60
CA ALA A 40 20.82 -8.07 33.31
C ALA A 40 20.09 -7.15 32.30
N THR A 41 18.77 -7.32 32.12
CA THR A 41 17.92 -6.45 31.29
C THR A 41 18.06 -4.98 31.67
N SER A 42 18.15 -4.70 32.97
CA SER A 42 18.27 -3.34 33.51
C SER A 42 19.64 -2.72 33.18
N LEU A 43 20.73 -3.47 33.40
CA LEU A 43 22.09 -3.03 33.11
C LEU A 43 22.34 -2.78 31.61
N PHE A 44 21.83 -3.63 30.73
CA PHE A 44 22.02 -3.47 29.27
C PHE A 44 21.32 -2.25 28.64
N ARG A 45 20.54 -1.48 29.41
CA ARG A 45 20.03 -0.17 28.97
C ARG A 45 21.16 0.83 28.72
N GLU A 46 22.27 0.72 29.46
CA GLU A 46 23.43 1.60 29.35
C GLU A 46 24.35 1.18 28.19
N ALA A 47 24.72 2.13 27.33
CA ALA A 47 25.57 1.86 26.16
C ALA A 47 26.96 1.32 26.55
N ALA A 48 27.58 1.92 27.57
CA ALA A 48 28.89 1.50 28.08
C ALA A 48 28.89 0.03 28.58
N VAL A 49 27.77 -0.45 29.12
CA VAL A 49 27.62 -1.85 29.55
C VAL A 49 27.54 -2.78 28.33
N ARG A 50 26.82 -2.39 27.27
CA ARG A 50 26.73 -3.18 26.03
C ARG A 50 28.10 -3.36 25.38
N GLU A 51 28.90 -2.32 25.34
CA GLU A 51 30.25 -2.35 24.75
C GLU A 51 31.23 -3.27 25.52
N THR A 52 31.00 -3.48 26.82
CA THR A 52 31.80 -4.38 27.67
C THR A 52 31.30 -5.84 27.71
N ALA A 53 30.24 -6.18 26.95
CA ALA A 53 29.67 -7.53 26.95
C ALA A 53 30.59 -8.54 26.25
N THR A 54 30.88 -9.66 26.91
CA THR A 54 31.79 -10.71 26.39
C THR A 54 31.04 -11.79 25.62
N GLU A 55 31.74 -12.49 24.72
CA GLU A 55 31.16 -13.64 24.00
C GLU A 55 30.65 -14.72 24.95
N SER A 56 31.37 -15.02 26.03
CA SER A 56 30.95 -16.03 27.01
C SER A 56 29.59 -15.70 27.63
N LEU A 57 29.29 -14.41 27.86
CA LEU A 57 28.02 -13.98 28.42
C LEU A 57 26.84 -14.30 27.45
N PHE A 58 27.08 -14.16 26.14
CA PHE A 58 26.09 -14.54 25.12
C PHE A 58 26.01 -16.06 24.92
N GLN A 59 27.09 -16.81 25.17
CA GLN A 59 27.06 -18.27 25.24
C GLN A 59 26.20 -18.74 26.43
N ASP A 60 26.36 -18.13 27.61
CA ASP A 60 25.56 -18.40 28.81
C ASP A 60 24.05 -18.13 28.53
N PHE A 61 23.71 -16.98 27.92
CA PHE A 61 22.32 -16.70 27.47
C PHE A 61 21.78 -17.71 26.45
N LEU A 62 22.60 -18.18 25.50
CA LEU A 62 22.21 -19.17 24.50
C LEU A 62 21.90 -20.53 25.14
N GLN A 63 22.67 -20.94 26.15
CA GLN A 63 22.42 -22.18 26.90
C GLN A 63 21.10 -22.09 27.68
N ILE A 64 20.88 -20.98 28.40
CA ILE A 64 19.63 -20.68 29.09
C ILE A 64 18.45 -20.76 28.11
N LEU A 65 18.52 -20.04 26.99
CA LEU A 65 17.44 -19.99 26.00
C LEU A 65 17.12 -21.39 25.45
N LYS A 66 18.14 -22.17 25.07
CA LYS A 66 17.97 -23.55 24.59
C LYS A 66 17.29 -24.45 25.62
N LYS A 67 17.72 -24.41 26.90
CA LYS A 67 17.09 -25.26 27.93
C LYS A 67 15.64 -24.84 28.19
N VAL A 68 15.37 -23.56 28.45
CA VAL A 68 14.00 -23.14 28.79
C VAL A 68 13.04 -23.37 27.62
N SER A 69 13.50 -23.26 26.37
CA SER A 69 12.69 -23.65 25.19
C SER A 69 12.36 -25.14 25.17
N HIS A 70 13.33 -26.02 25.48
CA HIS A 70 13.08 -27.46 25.58
C HIS A 70 12.13 -27.79 26.73
N GLU A 71 12.26 -27.12 27.88
CA GLU A 71 11.32 -27.27 29.00
C GLU A 71 9.90 -26.84 28.61
N ILE A 72 9.73 -25.74 27.86
CA ILE A 72 8.42 -25.35 27.31
C ILE A 72 7.88 -26.44 26.37
N GLU A 73 8.69 -26.96 25.44
CA GLU A 73 8.27 -27.99 24.49
C GLU A 73 7.79 -29.27 25.19
N VAL A 74 8.48 -29.70 26.25
CA VAL A 74 8.05 -30.82 27.10
C VAL A 74 6.79 -30.46 27.89
N THR A 75 6.72 -29.27 28.48
CA THR A 75 5.55 -28.84 29.27
C THR A 75 4.27 -28.75 28.42
N CYS A 76 4.37 -28.36 27.16
CA CYS A 76 3.24 -28.34 26.23
C CYS A 76 2.75 -29.74 25.81
N GLN A 77 3.53 -30.80 26.07
CA GLN A 77 3.16 -32.19 25.75
C GLN A 77 2.54 -32.94 26.95
N ASP A 78 2.77 -32.48 28.18
CA ASP A 78 2.26 -33.11 29.41
C ASP A 78 1.35 -32.15 30.20
N ALA A 79 0.04 -32.42 30.15
CA ALA A 79 -0.98 -31.66 30.85
C ALA A 79 -0.78 -31.57 32.37
N SER A 80 -0.05 -32.51 33.00
CA SER A 80 0.26 -32.47 34.43
C SER A 80 1.27 -31.37 34.79
N THR A 81 2.03 -30.87 33.82
CA THR A 81 3.11 -29.89 34.03
C THR A 81 2.74 -28.45 33.63
N LEU A 82 1.56 -28.23 33.05
CA LEU A 82 1.05 -26.92 32.61
C LEU A 82 1.14 -25.81 33.68
N ALA A 83 1.07 -26.17 34.97
CA ALA A 83 1.24 -25.24 36.10
C ALA A 83 2.60 -24.51 36.11
N HIS A 84 3.61 -25.02 35.41
CA HIS A 84 4.93 -24.38 35.28
C HIS A 84 5.10 -23.57 33.99
N LEU A 85 4.21 -23.72 33.00
CA LEU A 85 4.35 -23.11 31.67
C LEU A 85 4.54 -21.59 31.73
N ASP A 86 3.68 -20.91 32.49
CA ASP A 86 3.73 -19.45 32.65
C ASP A 86 5.12 -18.96 33.14
N SER A 87 5.66 -19.63 34.15
CA SER A 87 6.97 -19.30 34.71
C SER A 87 8.13 -19.52 33.71
N ARG A 88 8.02 -20.50 32.81
CA ARG A 88 9.00 -20.74 31.74
C ARG A 88 8.91 -19.69 30.64
N LEU A 89 7.69 -19.29 30.28
CA LEU A 89 7.43 -18.20 29.35
C LEU A 89 7.94 -16.85 29.89
N GLN A 90 7.81 -16.59 31.19
CA GLN A 90 8.40 -15.43 31.85
C GLN A 90 9.95 -15.43 31.78
N LEU A 91 10.61 -16.57 32.03
CA LEU A 91 12.06 -16.72 31.91
C LEU A 91 12.55 -16.47 30.47
N VAL A 92 11.88 -17.07 29.47
CA VAL A 92 12.19 -16.83 28.04
C VAL A 92 11.98 -15.37 27.66
N SER A 93 10.88 -14.76 28.10
CA SER A 93 10.60 -13.34 27.89
C SER A 93 11.75 -12.46 28.40
N GLU A 94 12.24 -12.72 29.62
CA GLU A 94 13.28 -11.91 30.22
C GLU A 94 14.65 -12.15 29.60
N CYS A 95 14.97 -13.39 29.20
CA CYS A 95 16.16 -13.69 28.41
C CYS A 95 16.16 -12.94 27.06
N PHE A 96 15.02 -12.90 26.36
CA PHE A 96 14.89 -12.10 25.13
C PHE A 96 15.01 -10.59 25.39
N ARG A 97 14.49 -10.07 26.51
CA ARG A 97 14.66 -8.66 26.90
C ARG A 97 16.13 -8.32 27.20
N CYS A 98 16.87 -9.21 27.86
CA CYS A 98 18.32 -9.07 28.08
C CYS A 98 19.04 -8.91 26.74
N LEU A 99 18.86 -9.88 25.85
CA LEU A 99 19.51 -9.92 24.54
C LEU A 99 19.12 -8.72 23.66
N ARG A 100 17.82 -8.39 23.60
CA ARG A 100 17.28 -7.26 22.81
C ARG A 100 17.91 -5.94 23.26
N ASN A 101 18.05 -5.75 24.57
CA ASN A 101 18.75 -4.58 25.10
C ASN A 101 20.24 -4.66 24.75
N ALA A 102 20.92 -5.79 24.98
CA ALA A 102 22.35 -5.95 24.75
C ALA A 102 22.81 -5.70 23.30
N CYS A 103 21.98 -5.95 22.29
CA CYS A 103 22.33 -5.70 20.89
C CYS A 103 21.90 -4.33 20.32
N VAL A 104 21.11 -3.53 21.06
CA VAL A 104 20.59 -2.26 20.51
C VAL A 104 21.73 -1.28 20.21
N GLN A 105 21.81 -0.84 18.95
CA GLN A 105 22.88 0.02 18.43
C GLN A 105 24.31 -0.50 18.70
N CYS A 106 24.50 -1.82 18.86
CA CYS A 106 25.80 -2.43 19.16
C CYS A 106 26.15 -3.51 18.14
N ALA A 107 26.81 -3.11 17.04
CA ALA A 107 27.16 -4.01 15.93
C ALA A 107 28.07 -5.19 16.35
N ASN A 108 28.94 -5.00 17.34
CA ASN A 108 29.75 -6.08 17.91
C ASN A 108 28.85 -7.18 18.50
N ASN A 109 27.91 -6.81 19.36
CA ASN A 109 27.02 -7.76 20.02
C ASN A 109 26.06 -8.42 19.02
N GLN A 110 25.55 -7.69 18.03
CA GLN A 110 24.77 -8.28 16.92
C GLN A 110 25.58 -9.38 16.20
N ASN A 111 26.85 -9.12 15.88
CA ASN A 111 27.72 -10.09 15.20
C ASN A 111 28.04 -11.30 16.08
N VAL A 112 28.34 -11.10 17.36
CA VAL A 112 28.58 -12.18 18.32
C VAL A 112 27.33 -13.06 18.51
N MET A 113 26.14 -12.46 18.63
CA MET A 113 24.90 -13.23 18.71
C MET A 113 24.66 -14.07 17.45
N ARG A 114 24.93 -13.51 16.26
CA ARG A 114 24.86 -14.24 15.00
C ARG A 114 25.86 -15.40 14.95
N SER A 115 27.14 -15.18 15.29
CA SER A 115 28.17 -16.22 15.20
C SER A 115 27.95 -17.38 16.18
N LEU A 116 27.32 -17.10 17.33
CA LEU A 116 26.93 -18.12 18.31
C LEU A 116 25.65 -18.90 17.93
N GLY A 117 24.91 -18.48 16.90
CA GLY A 117 23.64 -19.12 16.52
C GLY A 117 22.45 -18.74 17.41
N LEU A 118 22.47 -17.55 18.03
CA LEU A 118 21.31 -17.04 18.77
C LEU A 118 20.13 -16.71 17.83
N ILE A 119 20.37 -16.44 16.55
CA ILE A 119 19.31 -16.25 15.54
C ILE A 119 18.52 -17.55 15.35
N ASP A 120 19.22 -18.66 15.08
CA ASP A 120 18.66 -19.99 14.91
C ASP A 120 17.88 -20.43 16.16
N ALA A 121 18.46 -20.22 17.35
CA ALA A 121 17.79 -20.53 18.61
C ALA A 121 16.52 -19.68 18.80
N SER A 122 16.57 -18.37 18.54
CA SER A 122 15.41 -17.47 18.66
C SER A 122 14.28 -17.85 17.70
N ILE A 123 14.62 -18.21 16.45
CA ILE A 123 13.64 -18.65 15.44
C ILE A 123 13.02 -19.99 15.84
N HIS A 124 13.79 -20.91 16.41
CA HIS A 124 13.24 -22.15 16.97
C HIS A 124 12.24 -21.89 18.10
N VAL A 125 12.51 -20.94 19.01
CA VAL A 125 11.54 -20.54 20.05
C VAL A 125 10.28 -19.93 19.44
N ILE A 126 10.40 -19.06 18.44
CA ILE A 126 9.25 -18.49 17.74
C ILE A 126 8.41 -19.59 17.09
N GLN A 127 9.04 -20.55 16.42
CA GLN A 127 8.35 -21.69 15.81
C GLN A 127 7.68 -22.60 16.85
N LEU A 128 8.24 -22.72 18.06
CA LEU A 128 7.61 -23.41 19.18
C LEU A 128 6.38 -22.64 19.67
N LEU A 129 6.50 -21.33 19.93
CA LEU A 129 5.39 -20.47 20.35
C LEU A 129 4.25 -20.40 19.32
N GLN A 130 4.55 -20.58 18.03
CA GLN A 130 3.55 -20.67 16.95
C GLN A 130 2.78 -22.01 16.91
N LYS A 131 3.28 -23.08 17.54
CA LYS A 131 2.69 -24.43 17.45
C LYS A 131 1.61 -24.72 18.48
N PHE A 132 1.59 -23.99 19.61
CA PHE A 132 0.63 -24.20 20.68
C PHE A 132 -0.13 -22.92 21.00
N GLU A 133 -1.44 -23.07 21.23
CA GLU A 133 -2.32 -21.99 21.66
C GLU A 133 -2.28 -21.88 23.19
N SER A 134 -2.29 -20.65 23.71
CA SER A 134 -2.22 -20.37 25.14
C SER A 134 -2.81 -18.99 25.44
N ASP A 135 -3.77 -18.93 26.36
CA ASP A 135 -4.38 -17.68 26.81
C ASP A 135 -3.50 -16.88 27.79
N LEU A 136 -2.28 -17.35 28.07
CA LEU A 136 -1.35 -16.70 29.00
C LEU A 136 -0.74 -15.45 28.35
N GLU A 137 -0.87 -14.29 28.99
CA GLU A 137 -0.18 -13.06 28.54
C GLU A 137 1.36 -13.20 28.55
N SER A 138 1.91 -14.16 29.30
CA SER A 138 3.33 -14.53 29.24
C SER A 138 3.73 -15.19 27.90
N HIS A 139 2.83 -15.91 27.23
CA HIS A 139 3.06 -16.47 25.89
C HIS A 139 3.19 -15.34 24.86
N LEU A 140 2.19 -14.46 24.81
CA LEU A 140 2.23 -13.26 23.96
C LEU A 140 3.45 -12.39 24.28
N THR A 141 3.80 -12.24 25.56
CA THR A 141 5.00 -11.51 25.98
C THR A 141 6.30 -12.15 25.48
N ALA A 142 6.45 -13.47 25.59
CA ALA A 142 7.62 -14.20 25.11
C ALA A 142 7.77 -14.04 23.59
N PHE A 143 6.66 -14.21 22.86
CA PHE A 143 6.60 -14.08 21.42
C PHE A 143 6.96 -12.65 20.97
N ARG A 144 6.32 -11.63 21.55
CA ARG A 144 6.65 -10.21 21.29
C ARG A 144 8.12 -9.91 21.56
N CYS A 145 8.68 -10.34 22.69
CA CYS A 145 10.09 -10.08 23.04
C CYS A 145 11.07 -10.78 22.09
N SER A 146 10.75 -12.00 21.62
CA SER A 146 11.57 -12.74 20.66
C SER A 146 11.66 -12.05 19.28
N LEU A 147 10.55 -11.50 18.79
CA LEU A 147 10.53 -10.72 17.54
C LEU A 147 11.29 -9.40 17.69
N GLN A 148 11.15 -8.71 18.83
CA GLN A 148 11.93 -7.49 19.09
C GLN A 148 13.45 -7.74 19.11
N LEU A 149 13.91 -8.90 19.61
CA LEU A 149 15.32 -9.29 19.52
C LEU A 149 15.75 -9.41 18.06
N LEU A 150 15.02 -10.17 17.24
CA LEU A 150 15.35 -10.34 15.82
C LEU A 150 15.37 -8.99 15.07
N GLY A 151 14.43 -8.10 15.37
CA GLY A 151 14.42 -6.73 14.82
C GLY A 151 15.70 -5.97 15.17
N ASN A 152 16.11 -5.95 16.44
CA ASN A 152 17.34 -5.28 16.87
C ASN A 152 18.62 -5.94 16.33
N ILE A 153 18.61 -7.26 16.10
CA ILE A 153 19.73 -7.99 15.46
C ILE A 153 19.82 -7.66 13.96
N ALA A 154 18.69 -7.47 13.26
CA ALA A 154 18.63 -7.13 11.85
C ALA A 154 18.99 -5.66 11.54
N THR A 155 18.70 -4.73 12.46
CA THR A 155 18.91 -3.29 12.25
C THR A 155 20.36 -2.95 11.92
N GLY A 156 20.60 -2.49 10.70
CA GLY A 156 21.93 -2.08 10.21
C GLY A 156 22.91 -3.23 9.93
N ASN A 157 22.47 -4.50 9.98
CA ASN A 157 23.36 -5.66 9.87
C ASN A 157 22.89 -6.62 8.77
N HIS A 158 23.36 -6.41 7.53
CA HIS A 158 23.00 -7.21 6.36
C HIS A 158 23.28 -8.70 6.52
N ASP A 159 24.36 -9.02 7.21
CA ASP A 159 24.80 -10.38 7.50
C ASP A 159 23.79 -11.10 8.42
N SER A 160 23.27 -10.42 9.44
CA SER A 160 22.17 -10.91 10.27
C SER A 160 20.84 -10.97 9.52
N GLN A 161 20.53 -9.98 8.68
CA GLN A 161 19.34 -9.99 7.79
C GLN A 161 19.37 -11.23 6.87
N ASN A 162 20.54 -11.62 6.37
CA ASN A 162 20.73 -12.83 5.55
C ASN A 162 20.42 -14.11 6.32
N SER A 163 20.95 -14.26 7.55
CA SER A 163 20.63 -15.41 8.41
C SER A 163 19.15 -15.46 8.76
N ILE A 164 18.55 -14.33 9.17
CA ILE A 164 17.13 -14.25 9.52
C ILE A 164 16.25 -14.63 8.33
N TRP A 165 16.49 -14.06 7.14
CA TRP A 165 15.70 -14.38 5.94
C TRP A 165 15.74 -15.89 5.63
N LYS A 166 16.94 -16.50 5.62
CA LYS A 166 17.12 -17.92 5.32
C LYS A 166 16.36 -18.85 6.27
N LEU A 167 16.17 -18.45 7.52
CA LEU A 167 15.60 -19.28 8.58
C LEU A 167 14.11 -18.98 8.85
N ALA A 168 13.65 -17.75 8.57
CA ALA A 168 12.28 -17.30 8.85
C ALA A 168 11.37 -17.32 7.60
N PHE A 169 11.91 -17.13 6.40
CA PHE A 169 11.12 -17.03 5.18
C PHE A 169 10.74 -18.41 4.62
N PRO A 170 9.50 -18.62 4.13
CA PRO A 170 8.34 -17.73 4.19
C PRO A 170 7.46 -17.93 5.45
N SER A 171 7.54 -19.08 6.11
CA SER A 171 6.51 -19.56 7.04
C SER A 171 6.38 -18.74 8.33
N LEU A 172 7.50 -18.31 8.94
CA LEU A 172 7.46 -17.55 10.19
C LEU A 172 6.77 -16.20 9.98
N PHE A 173 7.13 -15.48 8.91
CA PHE A 173 6.52 -14.20 8.55
C PHE A 173 5.02 -14.37 8.27
N LEU A 174 4.63 -15.37 7.48
CA LEU A 174 3.21 -15.61 7.17
C LEU A 174 2.40 -15.93 8.43
N ASN A 175 2.93 -16.73 9.35
CA ASN A 175 2.26 -17.06 10.60
C ASN A 175 2.10 -15.82 11.50
N CYS A 176 3.17 -15.04 11.69
CA CYS A 176 3.13 -13.82 12.51
C CYS A 176 2.20 -12.73 11.93
N LEU A 177 2.18 -12.54 10.61
CA LEU A 177 1.27 -11.59 9.95
C LEU A 177 -0.21 -12.01 10.05
N ASN A 178 -0.48 -13.31 10.24
CA ASN A 178 -1.83 -13.84 10.46
C ASN A 178 -2.24 -13.95 11.95
N HIS A 179 -1.36 -13.53 12.86
CA HIS A 179 -1.65 -13.55 14.29
C HIS A 179 -2.73 -12.52 14.68
N GLN A 180 -3.39 -12.72 15.82
CA GLN A 180 -4.45 -11.80 16.31
C GLN A 180 -3.88 -10.59 17.08
N ASP A 181 -2.76 -10.78 17.80
CA ASP A 181 -2.07 -9.69 18.52
C ASP A 181 -1.34 -8.73 17.56
N GLU A 182 -1.77 -7.47 17.55
CA GLU A 182 -1.22 -6.42 16.69
C GLU A 182 0.28 -6.18 16.90
N LYS A 183 0.80 -6.34 18.13
CA LYS A 183 2.23 -6.13 18.42
C LYS A 183 3.10 -7.22 17.79
N ILE A 184 2.63 -8.46 17.72
CA ILE A 184 3.30 -9.54 16.97
C ILE A 184 3.33 -9.20 15.47
N ILE A 185 2.24 -8.69 14.91
CA ILE A 185 2.19 -8.24 13.50
C ILE A 185 3.18 -7.08 13.27
N ASP A 186 3.21 -6.09 14.16
CA ASP A 186 4.09 -4.92 14.07
C ASP A 186 5.58 -5.31 14.14
N TYR A 187 5.99 -6.06 15.17
CA TYR A 187 7.37 -6.50 15.32
C TYR A 187 7.81 -7.46 14.20
N CYS A 188 6.90 -8.29 13.69
CA CYS A 188 7.15 -9.07 12.48
C CYS A 188 7.36 -8.16 11.25
N SER A 189 6.58 -7.10 11.11
CA SER A 189 6.70 -6.14 10.01
C SER A 189 8.02 -5.35 10.08
N ILE A 190 8.50 -5.01 11.28
CA ILE A 190 9.86 -4.44 11.46
C ILE A 190 10.92 -5.39 10.89
N ILE A 191 10.91 -6.68 11.30
CA ILE A 191 11.89 -7.66 10.82
C ILE A 191 11.81 -7.82 9.30
N LEU A 192 10.58 -7.91 8.76
CA LEU A 192 10.33 -8.06 7.33
C LEU A 192 10.89 -6.86 6.54
N PHE A 193 10.56 -5.64 6.95
CA PHE A 193 11.09 -4.40 6.38
C PHE A 193 12.63 -4.38 6.41
N MET A 194 13.23 -4.65 7.57
CA MET A 194 14.71 -4.65 7.71
C MET A 194 15.39 -5.72 6.85
N CYS A 195 14.69 -6.80 6.49
CA CYS A 195 15.24 -7.85 5.63
C CYS A 195 14.97 -7.60 4.14
N LEU A 196 13.95 -6.83 3.76
CA LEU A 196 13.57 -6.64 2.36
C LEU A 196 14.62 -5.84 1.57
N ASN A 197 14.79 -6.24 0.31
CA ASN A 197 15.62 -5.62 -0.70
C ASN A 197 15.05 -6.02 -2.07
N PRO A 198 15.46 -5.40 -3.20
CA PRO A 198 14.84 -5.66 -4.50
C PRO A 198 14.76 -7.14 -4.90
N GLU A 199 15.76 -7.95 -4.55
CA GLU A 199 15.76 -9.38 -4.85
C GLU A 199 14.78 -10.17 -3.98
N ARG A 200 14.69 -9.85 -2.69
CA ARG A 200 13.71 -10.45 -1.77
C ARG A 200 12.28 -10.00 -2.05
N THR A 201 12.09 -8.77 -2.53
CA THR A 201 10.80 -8.29 -3.01
C THR A 201 10.32 -9.15 -4.19
N ARG A 202 11.19 -9.45 -5.16
CA ARG A 202 10.86 -10.39 -6.25
C ARG A 202 10.47 -11.77 -5.73
N GLN A 203 11.13 -12.30 -4.70
CA GLN A 203 10.74 -13.59 -4.09
C GLN A 203 9.30 -13.59 -3.53
N LEU A 204 8.74 -12.43 -3.18
CA LEU A 204 7.33 -12.33 -2.75
C LEU A 204 6.33 -12.55 -3.90
N GLN A 205 6.73 -12.39 -5.18
CA GLN A 205 5.81 -12.56 -6.32
C GLN A 205 5.50 -14.04 -6.60
N GLU A 206 6.34 -14.96 -6.11
CA GLU A 206 6.17 -16.39 -6.28
C GLU A 206 4.85 -16.86 -5.68
N GLN A 207 4.17 -17.79 -6.36
CA GLN A 207 2.81 -18.25 -6.01
C GLN A 207 2.67 -18.72 -4.55
N ASN A 208 3.72 -19.30 -3.97
CA ASN A 208 3.73 -19.77 -2.58
C ASN A 208 3.94 -18.64 -1.56
N ASN A 209 4.59 -17.55 -1.96
CA ASN A 209 5.05 -16.47 -1.08
C ASN A 209 4.13 -15.23 -1.14
N LEU A 210 3.37 -15.05 -2.22
CA LEU A 210 2.46 -13.92 -2.46
C LEU A 210 1.47 -13.66 -1.31
N LYS A 211 1.13 -14.70 -0.53
CA LYS A 211 0.33 -14.58 0.69
C LYS A 211 0.91 -13.61 1.73
N ILE A 212 2.25 -13.48 1.79
CA ILE A 212 2.93 -12.52 2.68
C ILE A 212 2.63 -11.09 2.22
N ALA A 213 2.87 -10.78 0.94
CA ALA A 213 2.62 -9.46 0.38
C ALA A 213 1.12 -9.08 0.45
N LEU A 214 0.22 -10.02 0.15
CA LEU A 214 -1.23 -9.86 0.33
C LEU A 214 -1.57 -9.51 1.78
N ARG A 215 -1.01 -10.24 2.76
CA ARG A 215 -1.32 -10.01 4.17
C ARG A 215 -0.76 -8.69 4.68
N VAL A 216 0.44 -8.28 4.22
CA VAL A 216 1.00 -6.94 4.52
C VAL A 216 0.07 -5.84 4.02
N PHE A 217 -0.34 -5.90 2.74
CA PHE A 217 -1.26 -4.92 2.14
C PHE A 217 -2.65 -4.91 2.82
N GLN A 218 -3.20 -6.07 3.14
CA GLN A 218 -4.47 -6.16 3.87
C GLN A 218 -4.37 -5.59 5.29
N THR A 219 -3.23 -5.76 5.96
CA THR A 219 -3.00 -5.17 7.28
C THR A 219 -2.80 -3.66 7.20
N SER A 220 -2.05 -3.13 6.25
CA SER A 220 -1.87 -1.67 6.12
C SER A 220 -3.18 -0.93 5.86
N ARG A 221 -4.13 -1.57 5.17
CA ARG A 221 -5.51 -1.07 5.01
C ARG A 221 -6.36 -1.15 6.29
N ARG A 222 -6.28 -2.26 7.04
CA ARG A 222 -7.13 -2.51 8.21
C ARG A 222 -6.65 -1.82 9.48
N CYS A 223 -5.32 -1.67 9.62
CA CYS A 223 -4.66 -1.14 10.81
C CYS A 223 -3.60 -0.09 10.41
N PRO A 224 -4.00 1.12 9.92
CA PRO A 224 -3.05 2.14 9.44
C PRO A 224 -2.02 2.62 10.48
N GLU A 225 -2.34 2.46 11.77
CA GLU A 225 -1.42 2.73 12.89
C GLU A 225 -0.16 1.84 12.88
N LEU A 226 -0.22 0.66 12.24
CA LEU A 226 0.91 -0.26 12.07
C LEU A 226 1.81 0.18 10.91
N LYS A 227 2.44 1.35 11.07
CA LYS A 227 3.18 2.10 10.04
C LYS A 227 4.20 1.26 9.27
N TRP A 228 4.80 0.24 9.88
CA TRP A 228 5.75 -0.65 9.21
C TRP A 228 5.11 -1.44 8.06
N THR A 229 3.83 -1.78 8.13
CA THR A 229 3.14 -2.43 7.00
C THR A 229 2.99 -1.48 5.82
N THR A 230 2.54 -0.24 6.06
CA THR A 230 2.48 0.82 5.03
C THR A 230 3.86 1.07 4.40
N LEU A 231 4.91 1.22 5.23
CA LEU A 231 6.29 1.40 4.75
C LEU A 231 6.79 0.23 3.89
N ILE A 232 6.38 -1.01 4.16
CA ILE A 232 6.69 -2.15 3.27
C ILE A 232 5.97 -2.00 1.93
N VAL A 233 4.69 -1.60 1.92
CA VAL A 233 3.94 -1.41 0.68
C VAL A 233 4.59 -0.32 -0.18
N THR A 234 4.82 0.87 0.37
CA THR A 234 5.33 2.04 -0.36
C THR A 234 6.80 1.87 -0.80
N ASN A 235 7.68 1.42 0.11
CA ASN A 235 9.12 1.42 -0.14
C ASN A 235 9.63 0.13 -0.79
N HIS A 236 8.81 -0.94 -0.82
CA HIS A 236 9.20 -2.22 -1.41
C HIS A 236 8.18 -2.78 -2.40
N LEU A 237 6.90 -2.94 -2.02
CA LEU A 237 5.95 -3.65 -2.90
C LEU A 237 5.62 -2.86 -4.17
N LEU A 238 5.35 -1.56 -4.04
CA LEU A 238 5.03 -0.69 -5.19
C LEU A 238 6.24 -0.46 -6.13
N GLN A 239 7.45 -0.68 -5.63
CA GLN A 239 8.71 -0.56 -6.39
C GLN A 239 9.01 -1.80 -7.26
N CYS A 240 8.06 -2.74 -7.39
CA CYS A 240 8.19 -3.99 -8.15
C CYS A 240 6.92 -4.24 -8.98
N PRO A 241 6.87 -3.82 -10.26
CA PRO A 241 5.69 -3.91 -11.12
C PRO A 241 5.09 -5.31 -11.22
N GLU A 242 5.94 -6.33 -11.31
CA GLU A 242 5.54 -7.73 -11.44
C GLU A 242 4.80 -8.23 -10.18
N LEU A 243 5.25 -7.78 -9.00
CA LEU A 243 4.60 -8.06 -7.72
C LEU A 243 3.29 -7.31 -7.57
N VAL A 244 3.20 -6.04 -7.96
CA VAL A 244 1.94 -5.28 -7.96
C VAL A 244 0.90 -5.93 -8.86
N LYS A 245 1.29 -6.38 -10.06
CA LYS A 245 0.45 -7.15 -10.98
C LYS A 245 -0.02 -8.47 -10.37
N ALA A 246 0.89 -9.22 -9.73
CA ALA A 246 0.56 -10.46 -9.02
C ALA A 246 -0.42 -10.25 -7.86
N LEU A 247 -0.25 -9.16 -7.08
CA LEU A 247 -1.16 -8.74 -6.02
C LEU A 247 -2.53 -8.40 -6.60
N TYR A 248 -2.61 -7.46 -7.55
CA TYR A 248 -3.85 -6.99 -8.16
C TYR A 248 -4.71 -8.13 -8.74
N ALA A 249 -4.08 -9.16 -9.30
CA ALA A 249 -4.77 -10.36 -9.79
C ALA A 249 -5.41 -11.24 -8.68
N LYS A 250 -5.06 -11.03 -7.41
CA LYS A 250 -5.59 -11.75 -6.23
C LYS A 250 -6.47 -10.90 -5.30
N LEU A 251 -6.38 -9.58 -5.38
CA LEU A 251 -7.20 -8.66 -4.61
C LEU A 251 -8.68 -8.67 -5.06
N SER A 252 -9.60 -8.40 -4.13
CA SER A 252 -10.99 -8.04 -4.47
C SER A 252 -11.07 -6.64 -5.09
N ASP A 253 -12.19 -6.27 -5.72
CA ASP A 253 -12.32 -4.94 -6.33
C ASP A 253 -12.20 -3.78 -5.30
N PRO A 254 -12.76 -3.85 -4.06
CA PRO A 254 -12.48 -2.86 -3.01
C PRO A 254 -11.01 -2.80 -2.58
N GLU A 255 -10.30 -3.93 -2.62
CA GLU A 255 -8.87 -3.98 -2.36
C GLU A 255 -8.06 -3.35 -3.50
N ARG A 256 -8.46 -3.57 -4.76
CA ARG A 256 -7.85 -2.93 -5.95
C ARG A 256 -8.05 -1.41 -5.92
N THR A 257 -9.25 -0.93 -5.59
CA THR A 257 -9.54 0.50 -5.41
C THR A 257 -8.57 1.14 -4.43
N SER A 258 -8.38 0.54 -3.24
CA SER A 258 -7.41 1.07 -2.26
C SER A 258 -5.95 0.94 -2.69
N LEU A 259 -5.58 -0.06 -3.50
CA LEU A 259 -4.22 -0.18 -4.06
C LEU A 259 -3.94 0.97 -5.03
N LEU A 260 -4.92 1.28 -5.89
CA LEU A 260 -4.84 2.38 -6.85
C LEU A 260 -4.85 3.75 -6.17
N GLU A 261 -5.63 3.91 -5.10
CA GLU A 261 -5.63 5.12 -4.26
C GLU A 261 -4.28 5.35 -3.57
N LEU A 262 -3.63 4.28 -3.08
CA LEU A 262 -2.27 4.36 -2.53
C LEU A 262 -1.25 4.73 -3.63
N ILE A 263 -1.29 4.06 -4.79
CA ILE A 263 -0.43 4.40 -5.94
C ILE A 263 -0.59 5.89 -6.31
N LEU A 264 -1.82 6.39 -6.40
CA LEU A 264 -2.11 7.79 -6.71
C LEU A 264 -1.59 8.77 -5.64
N SER A 265 -1.57 8.36 -4.36
CA SER A 265 -0.99 9.14 -3.26
C SER A 265 0.53 9.22 -3.40
N GLU A 266 1.20 8.08 -3.56
CA GLU A 266 2.66 7.98 -3.71
C GLU A 266 3.18 8.72 -4.95
N MET A 267 2.43 8.69 -6.06
CA MET A 267 2.75 9.48 -7.26
C MET A 267 2.76 10.99 -6.97
N LYS A 268 1.79 11.49 -6.19
CA LYS A 268 1.72 12.92 -5.81
C LYS A 268 2.83 13.34 -4.85
N GLU A 269 3.31 12.41 -4.02
CA GLU A 269 4.50 12.61 -3.17
C GLU A 269 5.83 12.36 -3.92
N SER A 270 5.77 11.97 -5.21
CA SER A 270 6.93 11.64 -6.05
C SER A 270 7.79 10.49 -5.51
N SER A 271 7.20 9.56 -4.75
CA SER A 271 7.88 8.40 -4.14
C SER A 271 7.86 7.13 -5.01
N VAL A 272 7.02 7.10 -6.05
CA VAL A 272 6.88 5.98 -7.00
C VAL A 272 7.00 6.50 -8.43
N LEU A 273 7.92 5.91 -9.19
CA LEU A 273 7.92 5.94 -10.66
C LEU A 273 7.17 4.72 -11.16
N ILE A 274 6.39 4.89 -12.22
CA ILE A 274 5.51 3.84 -12.75
C ILE A 274 6.29 3.02 -13.77
N GLY A 275 6.94 3.68 -14.72
CA GLY A 275 7.70 3.05 -15.79
C GLY A 275 6.84 2.24 -16.76
N GLU A 276 7.47 1.80 -17.85
CA GLU A 276 6.80 1.17 -18.99
C GLU A 276 5.93 -0.05 -18.63
N GLU A 277 6.42 -0.96 -17.79
CA GLU A 277 5.70 -2.20 -17.46
C GLU A 277 4.44 -1.93 -16.63
N MET A 278 4.54 -1.10 -15.59
CA MET A 278 3.37 -0.76 -14.77
C MET A 278 2.39 0.09 -15.58
N ALA A 279 2.87 1.04 -16.38
CA ALA A 279 2.01 1.87 -17.24
C ALA A 279 1.20 0.99 -18.21
N THR A 280 1.86 0.04 -18.87
CA THR A 280 1.22 -0.93 -19.77
C THR A 280 0.21 -1.82 -19.03
N PHE A 281 0.54 -2.26 -17.82
CA PHE A 281 -0.36 -3.05 -16.98
C PHE A 281 -1.60 -2.27 -16.53
N LEU A 282 -1.44 -1.01 -16.10
CA LEU A 282 -2.53 -0.13 -15.71
C LEU A 282 -3.45 0.20 -16.90
N ALA A 283 -2.87 0.46 -18.08
CA ALA A 283 -3.60 0.66 -19.32
C ALA A 283 -4.46 -0.57 -19.67
N ALA A 284 -3.85 -1.76 -19.73
CA ALA A 284 -4.56 -3.01 -20.02
C ALA A 284 -5.66 -3.32 -18.99
N SER A 285 -5.42 -3.04 -17.70
CA SER A 285 -6.42 -3.20 -16.63
C SER A 285 -7.60 -2.24 -16.79
N PHE A 286 -7.34 -1.01 -17.26
CA PHE A 286 -8.39 -0.04 -17.59
C PHE A 286 -9.17 -0.48 -18.83
N GLU A 287 -8.49 -0.95 -19.88
CA GLU A 287 -9.14 -1.48 -21.08
C GLU A 287 -10.12 -2.62 -20.72
N GLU A 288 -9.69 -3.58 -19.91
CA GLU A 288 -10.50 -4.71 -19.43
C GLU A 288 -11.74 -4.25 -18.64
N LYS A 289 -11.57 -3.37 -17.64
CA LYS A 289 -12.66 -2.99 -16.73
C LYS A 289 -13.50 -1.81 -17.20
N SER A 290 -13.04 -1.01 -18.16
CA SER A 290 -13.65 0.25 -18.64
C SER A 290 -15.18 0.26 -18.76
N GLN A 291 -15.77 -0.82 -19.30
CA GLN A 291 -17.20 -0.89 -19.59
C GLN A 291 -18.08 -1.07 -18.35
N SER A 292 -17.53 -1.49 -17.21
CA SER A 292 -18.28 -1.64 -15.95
C SER A 292 -18.92 -0.33 -15.49
N VAL A 293 -18.28 0.80 -15.79
CA VAL A 293 -18.75 2.16 -15.48
C VAL A 293 -20.14 2.44 -16.05
N LEU A 294 -20.54 1.79 -17.15
CA LEU A 294 -21.88 1.93 -17.72
C LEU A 294 -22.98 1.30 -16.85
N ARG A 295 -22.65 0.39 -15.91
CA ARG A 295 -23.63 -0.17 -14.96
C ARG A 295 -24.11 0.88 -13.96
N LEU A 296 -23.32 1.92 -13.69
CA LEU A 296 -23.71 3.09 -12.87
C LEU A 296 -24.84 3.94 -13.48
N VAL A 297 -25.24 3.69 -14.74
CA VAL A 297 -26.47 4.29 -15.30
C VAL A 297 -27.73 3.78 -14.58
N SER A 298 -27.67 2.58 -13.99
CA SER A 298 -28.81 1.89 -13.37
C SER A 298 -28.57 1.36 -11.96
N ALA A 299 -27.31 1.25 -11.52
CA ALA A 299 -26.93 0.76 -10.20
C ALA A 299 -26.97 1.86 -9.14
N THR A 300 -26.93 1.47 -7.87
CA THR A 300 -26.51 2.38 -6.79
C THR A 300 -25.02 2.68 -6.91
N ASN A 301 -24.50 3.61 -6.11
CA ASN A 301 -23.12 4.12 -6.16
C ASN A 301 -22.04 3.08 -5.79
N ASP A 302 -22.40 1.79 -5.69
CA ASP A 302 -21.67 0.71 -5.02
C ASP A 302 -21.10 -0.36 -5.97
N ASP A 303 -21.10 -0.13 -7.29
CA ASP A 303 -20.51 -1.06 -8.25
C ASP A 303 -18.98 -1.08 -8.13
N GLU A 304 -18.47 -2.00 -7.31
CA GLU A 304 -17.05 -2.08 -6.91
C GLU A 304 -16.09 -2.12 -8.11
N GLU A 305 -16.47 -2.79 -9.20
CA GLU A 305 -15.66 -2.90 -10.40
C GLU A 305 -15.72 -1.63 -11.27
N ALA A 306 -16.81 -0.88 -11.24
CA ALA A 306 -16.84 0.49 -11.79
C ALA A 306 -15.93 1.43 -11.00
N LEU A 307 -15.88 1.31 -9.67
CA LEU A 307 -14.95 2.09 -8.83
C LEU A 307 -13.48 1.81 -9.19
N VAL A 308 -13.13 0.54 -9.45
CA VAL A 308 -11.79 0.16 -9.93
C VAL A 308 -11.48 0.82 -11.28
N ALA A 309 -12.41 0.78 -12.24
CA ALA A 309 -12.24 1.42 -13.55
C ALA A 309 -12.07 2.94 -13.45
N ILE A 310 -12.81 3.60 -12.55
CA ILE A 310 -12.66 5.03 -12.26
C ILE A 310 -11.28 5.33 -11.66
N ARG A 311 -10.83 4.57 -10.66
CA ARG A 311 -9.50 4.78 -10.05
C ARG A 311 -8.34 4.49 -11.00
N LEU A 312 -8.50 3.52 -11.91
CA LEU A 312 -7.53 3.30 -12.98
C LEU A 312 -7.41 4.52 -13.91
N LEU A 313 -8.54 5.16 -14.28
CA LEU A 313 -8.53 6.40 -15.05
C LEU A 313 -7.86 7.54 -14.27
N ASP A 314 -8.13 7.67 -12.97
CA ASP A 314 -7.49 8.67 -12.10
C ASP A 314 -5.96 8.53 -12.10
N VAL A 315 -5.46 7.29 -11.91
CA VAL A 315 -4.02 6.97 -11.97
C VAL A 315 -3.45 7.26 -13.36
N LEU A 316 -4.06 6.77 -14.44
CA LEU A 316 -3.59 6.97 -15.82
C LEU A 316 -3.53 8.46 -16.21
N CYS A 317 -4.45 9.27 -15.70
CA CYS A 317 -4.38 10.72 -15.88
C CYS A 317 -3.16 11.35 -15.18
N GLU A 318 -2.82 10.88 -13.98
CA GLU A 318 -1.64 11.35 -13.25
C GLU A 318 -0.35 10.90 -13.98
N VAL A 319 -0.27 9.64 -14.43
CA VAL A 319 0.87 9.12 -15.23
C VAL A 319 1.06 9.96 -16.49
N THR A 320 -0.01 10.20 -17.26
CA THR A 320 0.05 11.01 -18.49
C THR A 320 0.27 12.51 -18.25
N SER A 321 0.22 12.98 -17.01
CA SER A 321 0.59 14.36 -16.64
C SER A 321 2.10 14.53 -16.42
N ASN A 322 2.86 13.44 -16.24
CA ASN A 322 4.31 13.44 -16.21
C ASN A 322 4.90 13.26 -17.63
N PRO A 323 5.67 14.22 -18.17
CA PRO A 323 6.27 14.11 -19.51
C PRO A 323 7.21 12.92 -19.72
N GLU A 324 7.87 12.42 -18.67
CA GLU A 324 8.83 11.30 -18.77
C GLU A 324 8.11 9.95 -18.94
N GLU A 325 6.93 9.81 -18.31
CA GLU A 325 6.09 8.60 -18.32
C GLU A 325 5.09 8.59 -19.49
N LEU A 326 4.67 9.77 -19.97
CA LEU A 326 3.66 9.95 -21.02
C LEU A 326 3.95 9.11 -22.28
N GLN A 327 5.21 8.99 -22.69
CA GLN A 327 5.61 8.24 -23.88
C GLN A 327 5.21 6.75 -23.83
N HIS A 328 5.21 6.14 -22.65
CA HIS A 328 4.83 4.72 -22.48
C HIS A 328 3.33 4.51 -22.78
N LEU A 329 2.47 5.38 -22.24
CA LEU A 329 1.03 5.32 -22.49
C LEU A 329 0.62 5.81 -23.88
N GLN A 330 1.38 6.74 -24.47
CA GLN A 330 1.18 7.15 -25.86
C GLN A 330 1.44 6.02 -26.88
N ALA A 331 2.24 5.01 -26.51
CA ALA A 331 2.48 3.82 -27.32
C ALA A 331 1.37 2.74 -27.19
N CYS A 332 0.37 2.94 -26.32
CA CYS A 332 -0.76 2.03 -26.12
C CYS A 332 -1.99 2.49 -26.96
N PRO A 333 -2.21 1.97 -28.19
CA PRO A 333 -3.33 2.41 -29.01
C PRO A 333 -4.70 1.99 -28.42
N GLY A 334 -4.79 0.83 -27.77
CA GLY A 334 -6.03 0.32 -27.15
C GLY A 334 -6.62 1.31 -26.14
N LEU A 335 -5.77 1.86 -25.27
CA LEU A 335 -6.14 2.83 -24.26
C LEU A 335 -6.85 4.06 -24.84
N LEU A 336 -6.33 4.61 -25.95
CA LEU A 336 -6.94 5.76 -26.62
C LEU A 336 -8.30 5.41 -27.24
N GLU A 337 -8.39 4.26 -27.92
CA GLU A 337 -9.65 3.78 -28.51
C GLU A 337 -10.73 3.56 -27.43
N VAL A 338 -10.35 2.92 -26.30
CA VAL A 338 -11.24 2.68 -25.16
C VAL A 338 -11.67 3.98 -24.52
N ALA A 339 -10.78 4.93 -24.28
CA ALA A 339 -11.12 6.21 -23.67
C ALA A 339 -12.16 7.01 -24.51
N ILE A 340 -11.98 7.04 -25.83
CA ILE A 340 -12.92 7.71 -26.75
C ILE A 340 -14.26 6.97 -26.83
N SER A 341 -14.22 5.63 -26.92
CA SER A 341 -15.41 4.80 -26.94
C SER A 341 -16.23 4.95 -25.66
N LEU A 342 -15.57 4.91 -24.50
CA LEU A 342 -16.23 5.07 -23.21
C LEU A 342 -16.80 6.47 -23.03
N LEU A 343 -16.06 7.53 -23.41
CA LEU A 343 -16.57 8.91 -23.40
C LEU A 343 -17.85 9.03 -24.23
N LYS A 344 -17.88 8.42 -25.42
CA LYS A 344 -19.05 8.40 -26.30
C LYS A 344 -20.24 7.69 -25.64
N LEU A 345 -20.01 6.57 -24.96
CA LEU A 345 -21.06 5.78 -24.32
C LEU A 345 -21.64 6.48 -23.07
N VAL A 346 -20.81 7.01 -22.17
CA VAL A 346 -21.30 7.75 -20.99
C VAL A 346 -21.99 9.06 -21.37
N HIS A 347 -21.49 9.76 -22.39
CA HIS A 347 -22.09 11.00 -22.89
C HIS A 347 -23.45 10.74 -23.56
N LEU A 348 -23.57 9.66 -24.34
CA LEU A 348 -24.86 9.25 -24.90
C LEU A 348 -25.85 8.84 -23.81
N ALA A 349 -25.42 8.06 -22.81
CA ALA A 349 -26.25 7.67 -21.68
C ALA A 349 -26.79 8.89 -20.93
N GLY A 350 -25.92 9.87 -20.60
CA GLY A 350 -26.31 11.10 -19.92
C GLY A 350 -27.28 11.99 -20.71
N LYS A 351 -27.33 11.86 -22.04
CA LYS A 351 -28.29 12.55 -22.94
C LYS A 351 -29.61 11.78 -23.15
N GLN A 352 -29.65 10.46 -22.95
CA GLN A 352 -30.82 9.63 -23.22
C GLN A 352 -31.78 9.53 -22.03
N THR A 353 -31.26 9.41 -20.81
CA THR A 353 -32.04 9.32 -19.57
C THR A 353 -31.34 10.11 -18.47
N THR A 354 -32.09 10.51 -17.44
CA THR A 354 -31.50 11.11 -16.24
C THR A 354 -30.74 10.02 -15.47
N ASN A 355 -29.44 10.17 -15.34
CA ASN A 355 -28.52 9.27 -14.62
C ASN A 355 -27.27 10.04 -14.16
N VAL A 356 -26.29 9.33 -13.57
CA VAL A 356 -25.06 9.92 -13.03
C VAL A 356 -24.21 10.69 -14.07
N PHE A 357 -24.33 10.38 -15.37
CA PHE A 357 -23.57 11.06 -16.43
C PHE A 357 -24.31 12.23 -17.08
N THR A 358 -25.58 12.45 -16.69
CA THR A 358 -26.36 13.61 -17.13
C THR A 358 -25.67 14.91 -16.69
N THR A 359 -25.60 15.87 -17.61
CA THR A 359 -25.01 17.19 -17.34
C THR A 359 -25.87 17.96 -16.35
N THR A 360 -25.25 18.42 -15.26
CA THR A 360 -25.93 19.18 -14.20
C THR A 360 -25.50 20.63 -14.17
N TYR A 361 -26.42 21.47 -13.70
CA TYR A 361 -26.23 22.91 -13.54
C TYR A 361 -26.88 23.36 -12.22
N SER A 362 -26.21 23.09 -11.11
CA SER A 362 -26.71 23.34 -9.76
C SER A 362 -26.36 24.75 -9.30
N THR A 363 -27.39 25.57 -9.04
CA THR A 363 -27.21 26.89 -8.40
C THR A 363 -27.00 26.80 -6.89
N GLU A 364 -27.16 25.61 -6.29
CA GLU A 364 -27.05 25.35 -4.86
C GLU A 364 -25.85 24.42 -4.59
N GLN A 365 -25.11 24.71 -3.51
CA GLN A 365 -23.86 24.02 -3.15
C GLN A 365 -24.11 22.66 -2.46
N GLU A 366 -24.95 21.81 -3.05
CA GLU A 366 -25.01 20.40 -2.63
C GLU A 366 -23.83 19.66 -3.28
N GLU A 367 -22.88 19.21 -2.45
CA GLU A 367 -21.78 18.34 -2.91
C GLU A 367 -22.37 17.00 -3.38
N ILE A 368 -22.48 16.83 -4.70
CA ILE A 368 -22.87 15.56 -5.32
C ILE A 368 -21.74 14.54 -5.10
N SER A 369 -21.78 13.86 -3.96
CA SER A 369 -20.79 12.85 -3.57
C SER A 369 -21.03 11.50 -4.29
N HIS A 370 -20.94 11.48 -5.62
CA HIS A 370 -20.89 10.23 -6.39
C HIS A 370 -19.45 9.98 -6.89
N PRO A 371 -18.91 8.75 -6.74
CA PRO A 371 -17.59 8.38 -7.28
C PRO A 371 -17.33 8.63 -8.78
N ALA A 372 -18.36 8.89 -9.59
CA ALA A 372 -18.25 9.14 -11.03
C ALA A 372 -18.23 10.65 -11.37
N VAL A 373 -18.26 11.53 -10.36
CA VAL A 373 -18.02 12.96 -10.56
C VAL A 373 -16.62 13.17 -11.12
N GLY A 374 -16.51 14.00 -12.15
CA GLY A 374 -15.28 14.22 -12.91
C GLY A 374 -14.97 13.16 -13.96
N PHE A 375 -15.76 12.08 -14.11
CA PHE A 375 -15.38 10.97 -14.99
C PHE A 375 -15.26 11.35 -16.48
N LYS A 376 -16.21 12.11 -17.05
CA LYS A 376 -16.11 12.61 -18.44
C LYS A 376 -14.93 13.59 -18.57
N SER A 377 -14.72 14.42 -17.55
CA SER A 377 -13.61 15.37 -17.45
C SER A 377 -12.25 14.65 -17.51
N HIS A 378 -12.09 13.57 -16.74
CA HIS A 378 -10.87 12.75 -16.72
C HIS A 378 -10.66 11.95 -18.01
N LEU A 379 -11.71 11.44 -18.66
CA LEU A 379 -11.59 10.83 -19.99
C LEU A 379 -11.07 11.83 -21.03
N ILE A 380 -11.61 13.05 -21.05
CA ILE A 380 -11.17 14.12 -21.96
C ILE A 380 -9.72 14.55 -21.63
N ARG A 381 -9.35 14.65 -20.34
CA ARG A 381 -7.97 14.88 -19.89
C ARG A 381 -7.02 13.80 -20.44
N LEU A 382 -7.34 12.53 -20.26
CA LEU A 382 -6.52 11.41 -20.74
C LEU A 382 -6.34 11.46 -22.27
N ILE A 383 -7.44 11.62 -23.03
CA ILE A 383 -7.39 11.75 -24.49
C ILE A 383 -6.52 12.94 -24.91
N GLY A 384 -6.69 14.09 -24.24
CA GLY A 384 -5.90 15.29 -24.48
C GLY A 384 -4.40 15.08 -24.24
N ASN A 385 -4.03 14.46 -23.12
CA ASN A 385 -2.63 14.14 -22.79
C ASN A 385 -2.03 13.16 -23.81
N LEU A 386 -2.73 12.07 -24.15
CA LEU A 386 -2.27 11.08 -25.13
C LEU A 386 -2.06 11.67 -26.54
N CYS A 387 -2.72 12.78 -26.87
CA CYS A 387 -2.53 13.50 -28.14
C CYS A 387 -1.40 14.54 -28.11
N TYR A 388 -0.82 14.87 -26.95
CA TYR A 388 0.21 15.89 -26.84
C TYR A 388 1.44 15.54 -27.68
N ARG A 389 1.70 16.34 -28.73
CA ARG A 389 2.78 16.12 -29.71
C ARG A 389 2.82 14.74 -30.37
N ASN A 390 1.73 13.97 -30.31
CA ASN A 390 1.64 12.63 -30.88
C ASN A 390 0.68 12.60 -32.07
N LYS A 391 1.23 12.77 -33.27
CA LYS A 391 0.44 12.84 -34.50
C LYS A 391 -0.40 11.58 -34.76
N GLY A 392 0.11 10.40 -34.44
CA GLY A 392 -0.64 9.14 -34.60
C GLY A 392 -1.93 9.15 -33.77
N ASN A 393 -1.82 9.54 -32.50
CA ASN A 393 -2.97 9.67 -31.60
C ASN A 393 -3.92 10.81 -32.04
N GLN A 394 -3.40 11.96 -32.47
CA GLN A 394 -4.21 13.06 -33.02
C GLN A 394 -5.05 12.65 -34.24
N ASP A 395 -4.43 11.94 -35.20
CA ASP A 395 -5.10 11.48 -36.42
C ASP A 395 -6.10 10.35 -36.09
N LYS A 396 -5.79 9.50 -35.09
CA LYS A 396 -6.70 8.47 -34.60
C LYS A 396 -7.97 9.03 -33.94
N VAL A 397 -7.85 10.09 -33.13
CA VAL A 397 -9.02 10.77 -32.53
C VAL A 397 -9.93 11.37 -33.63
N HIS A 398 -9.34 11.90 -34.70
CA HIS A 398 -10.11 12.36 -35.86
C HIS A 398 -10.89 11.21 -36.52
N GLU A 399 -10.23 10.08 -36.79
CA GLU A 399 -10.84 8.91 -37.43
C GLU A 399 -11.98 8.30 -36.60
N LEU A 400 -11.88 8.35 -35.28
CA LEU A 400 -12.91 7.87 -34.35
C LEU A 400 -14.05 8.89 -34.10
N ASN A 401 -14.06 10.03 -34.80
CA ASN A 401 -14.99 11.15 -34.58
C ASN A 401 -14.94 11.71 -33.14
N GLY A 402 -13.77 11.67 -32.51
CA GLY A 402 -13.56 12.20 -31.16
C GLY A 402 -13.54 13.73 -31.09
N ILE A 403 -13.17 14.44 -32.17
CA ILE A 403 -13.13 15.91 -32.17
C ILE A 403 -14.53 16.52 -31.91
N PRO A 404 -15.61 16.16 -32.64
CA PRO A 404 -16.95 16.63 -32.32
C PRO A 404 -17.43 16.23 -30.91
N LEU A 405 -17.10 15.01 -30.46
CA LEU A 405 -17.47 14.50 -29.14
C LEU A 405 -16.87 15.33 -27.99
N ILE A 406 -15.59 15.72 -28.13
CA ILE A 406 -14.92 16.58 -27.15
C ILE A 406 -15.52 17.99 -27.17
N LEU A 407 -15.80 18.55 -28.35
CA LEU A 407 -16.44 19.87 -28.49
C LEU A 407 -17.86 19.93 -27.89
N ASP A 408 -18.62 18.84 -27.99
CA ASP A 408 -19.95 18.66 -27.37
C ASP A 408 -19.88 18.50 -25.83
N ASN A 409 -18.68 18.53 -25.24
CA ASN A 409 -18.42 18.57 -23.80
C ASN A 409 -17.81 19.91 -23.32
N CYS A 410 -17.80 20.96 -24.16
CA CYS A 410 -17.35 22.31 -23.76
C CYS A 410 -18.38 23.11 -22.91
N SER A 411 -19.55 22.54 -22.63
CA SER A 411 -20.55 23.12 -21.71
C SER A 411 -20.08 23.05 -20.26
N ILE A 412 -20.68 23.87 -19.39
CA ILE A 412 -20.54 23.70 -17.94
C ILE A 412 -21.27 22.40 -17.54
N ASP A 413 -20.70 21.66 -16.60
CA ASP A 413 -21.27 20.43 -16.04
C ASP A 413 -20.74 20.27 -14.61
N ASP A 414 -21.59 20.46 -13.60
CA ASP A 414 -21.14 20.43 -12.20
C ASP A 414 -20.78 19.01 -11.74
N ASN A 415 -21.37 17.98 -12.37
CA ASN A 415 -20.93 16.59 -12.23
C ASN A 415 -19.55 16.35 -12.85
N ASN A 416 -19.00 17.27 -13.65
CA ASN A 416 -17.71 17.12 -14.30
C ASN A 416 -16.86 18.40 -14.18
N PRO A 417 -16.30 18.67 -12.98
CA PRO A 417 -15.45 19.83 -12.75
C PRO A 417 -14.34 19.97 -13.81
N PHE A 418 -14.15 21.21 -14.27
CA PHE A 418 -13.17 21.59 -15.30
C PHE A 418 -13.34 20.96 -16.69
N ILE A 419 -14.47 20.32 -17.02
CA ILE A 419 -14.66 19.62 -18.31
C ILE A 419 -14.39 20.51 -19.53
N ASN A 420 -14.82 21.78 -19.49
CA ASN A 420 -14.56 22.77 -20.54
C ASN A 420 -13.05 23.07 -20.69
N GLN A 421 -12.34 23.27 -19.57
CA GLN A 421 -10.89 23.50 -19.59
C GLN A 421 -10.13 22.30 -20.17
N TRP A 422 -10.53 21.07 -19.81
CA TRP A 422 -9.94 19.85 -20.38
C TRP A 422 -10.32 19.65 -21.85
N ALA A 423 -11.54 20.00 -22.27
CA ALA A 423 -11.95 19.94 -23.67
C ALA A 423 -11.17 20.95 -24.53
N VAL A 424 -11.02 22.19 -24.08
CA VAL A 424 -10.18 23.21 -24.75
C VAL A 424 -8.72 22.77 -24.82
N TYR A 425 -8.17 22.22 -23.74
CA TYR A 425 -6.81 21.67 -23.71
C TYR A 425 -6.64 20.49 -24.68
N ALA A 426 -7.59 19.55 -24.71
CA ALA A 426 -7.57 18.43 -25.63
C ALA A 426 -7.65 18.88 -27.09
N ILE A 427 -8.53 19.84 -27.42
CA ILE A 427 -8.63 20.43 -28.77
C ILE A 427 -7.34 21.16 -29.17
N ARG A 428 -6.68 21.87 -28.23
CA ARG A 428 -5.35 22.47 -28.45
C ARG A 428 -4.31 21.40 -28.79
N ASN A 429 -4.27 20.28 -28.07
CA ASN A 429 -3.34 19.18 -28.35
C ASN A 429 -3.68 18.43 -29.65
N LEU A 430 -4.96 18.32 -30.00
CA LEU A 430 -5.45 17.71 -31.25
C LEU A 430 -5.14 18.55 -32.49
N THR A 431 -4.97 19.86 -32.33
CA THR A 431 -4.70 20.81 -33.43
C THR A 431 -3.25 21.27 -33.49
N GLU A 432 -2.42 21.02 -32.46
CA GLU A 432 -0.99 21.31 -32.46
C GLU A 432 -0.30 20.59 -33.63
N GLU A 433 0.24 21.38 -34.57
CA GLU A 433 0.89 20.94 -35.82
C GLU A 433 0.03 20.05 -36.75
N ASN A 434 -1.27 19.91 -36.46
CA ASN A 434 -2.18 19.06 -37.22
C ASN A 434 -3.16 19.87 -38.10
N LYS A 435 -2.72 20.17 -39.33
CA LYS A 435 -3.54 20.90 -40.33
C LYS A 435 -4.87 20.21 -40.65
N ARG A 436 -4.92 18.87 -40.69
CA ARG A 436 -6.17 18.10 -40.97
C ARG A 436 -7.22 18.40 -39.90
N ASN A 437 -6.82 18.42 -38.64
CA ASN A 437 -7.71 18.71 -37.51
C ASN A 437 -8.09 20.19 -37.44
N GLN A 438 -7.15 21.10 -37.73
CA GLN A 438 -7.44 22.54 -37.86
C GLN A 438 -8.48 22.81 -38.96
N GLU A 439 -8.28 22.25 -40.16
CA GLU A 439 -9.21 22.39 -41.29
C GLU A 439 -10.57 21.76 -41.02
N PHE A 440 -10.62 20.63 -40.31
CA PHE A 440 -11.89 20.01 -39.93
C PHE A 440 -12.72 20.94 -39.04
N ILE A 441 -12.12 21.52 -37.99
CA ILE A 441 -12.79 22.47 -37.09
C ILE A 441 -13.15 23.76 -37.84
N ALA A 442 -12.27 24.26 -38.71
CA ALA A 442 -12.51 25.48 -39.49
C ALA A 442 -13.66 25.36 -40.51
N ARG A 443 -14.09 24.13 -40.84
CA ARG A 443 -15.26 23.84 -41.70
C ARG A 443 -16.56 23.63 -40.91
N MET A 444 -16.54 23.71 -39.58
CA MET A 444 -17.75 23.57 -38.76
C MET A 444 -18.59 24.86 -38.85
N GLU A 445 -19.87 24.72 -39.16
CA GLU A 445 -20.80 25.83 -39.35
C GLU A 445 -21.56 26.20 -38.06
N GLN A 446 -21.78 27.50 -37.83
CA GLN A 446 -22.57 27.98 -36.70
C GLN A 446 -24.06 27.68 -36.89
N GLN A 447 -24.61 26.78 -36.07
CA GLN A 447 -26.04 26.38 -36.14
C GLN A 447 -26.99 27.22 -35.26
N GLY A 448 -26.46 28.15 -34.44
CA GLY A 448 -27.23 29.01 -33.54
C GLY A 448 -26.69 29.02 -32.11
N PRO A 449 -27.36 29.68 -31.16
CA PRO A 449 -27.10 29.51 -29.73
C PRO A 449 -27.53 28.11 -29.28
N ALA A 450 -26.76 27.46 -28.41
CA ALA A 450 -27.16 26.21 -27.79
C ALA A 450 -28.27 26.43 -26.74
N ASP A 451 -29.15 25.45 -26.59
CA ASP A 451 -30.16 25.44 -25.53
C ASP A 451 -29.48 25.40 -24.16
N ASN A 452 -29.96 26.23 -23.23
CA ASN A 452 -29.40 26.34 -21.89
C ASN A 452 -30.53 26.18 -20.84
N PRO A 453 -30.63 25.00 -20.19
CA PRO A 453 -31.70 24.72 -19.23
C PRO A 453 -31.77 25.69 -18.05
N VAL A 454 -30.63 26.28 -17.63
CA VAL A 454 -30.57 27.28 -16.55
C VAL A 454 -31.21 28.59 -16.99
N LEU A 455 -30.95 29.02 -18.22
CA LEU A 455 -31.60 30.21 -18.75
C LEU A 455 -33.10 29.97 -18.92
N GLU A 456 -33.51 28.80 -19.42
CA GLU A 456 -34.93 28.48 -19.55
C GLU A 456 -35.66 28.41 -18.20
N SER A 457 -35.05 27.82 -17.16
CA SER A 457 -35.64 27.78 -15.80
C SER A 457 -35.81 29.18 -15.20
N LEU A 458 -34.84 30.07 -15.45
CA LEU A 458 -34.86 31.51 -15.13
C LEU A 458 -35.81 32.33 -16.03
N GLY A 459 -36.48 31.72 -17.03
CA GLY A 459 -37.38 32.43 -17.94
C GLY A 459 -36.66 33.35 -18.93
N LEU A 460 -35.44 32.97 -19.34
CA LEU A 460 -34.55 33.70 -20.24
C LEU A 460 -34.26 32.86 -21.49
N LYS A 461 -34.16 33.51 -22.65
CA LYS A 461 -33.62 32.90 -23.88
C LYS A 461 -32.54 33.77 -24.50
N ILE A 462 -31.62 33.13 -25.22
CA ILE A 462 -30.58 33.80 -26.02
C ILE A 462 -31.11 34.00 -27.44
N GLU A 463 -31.19 35.25 -27.89
CA GLU A 463 -31.39 35.59 -29.31
C GLU A 463 -30.06 36.10 -29.89
N SER A 464 -29.67 35.60 -31.07
CA SER A 464 -28.56 36.18 -31.82
C SER A 464 -29.07 37.32 -32.70
N ARG A 465 -28.49 38.51 -32.57
CA ARG A 465 -28.86 39.70 -33.34
C ARG A 465 -27.61 40.51 -33.65
N ASP A 466 -27.37 40.79 -34.93
CA ASP A 466 -26.24 41.60 -35.40
C ASP A 466 -24.87 41.12 -34.85
N GLN A 467 -24.64 39.80 -34.90
CA GLN A 467 -23.49 39.07 -34.32
C GLN A 467 -23.33 39.19 -32.79
N LYS A 468 -24.30 39.77 -32.07
CA LYS A 468 -24.33 39.84 -30.61
C LYS A 468 -25.33 38.83 -30.04
N LEU A 469 -25.00 38.24 -28.90
CA LEU A 469 -25.92 37.44 -28.11
C LEU A 469 -26.69 38.37 -27.16
N ILE A 470 -28.02 38.31 -27.20
CA ILE A 470 -28.91 39.11 -26.37
C ILE A 470 -29.73 38.16 -25.48
N LEU A 471 -29.68 38.39 -24.17
CA LEU A 471 -30.55 37.74 -23.20
C LEU A 471 -31.91 38.44 -23.15
N LYS A 472 -32.97 37.66 -23.32
CA LYS A 472 -34.36 38.15 -23.40
C LYS A 472 -35.23 37.38 -22.42
N SER A 473 -35.97 38.11 -21.59
CA SER A 473 -36.99 37.50 -20.73
C SER A 473 -38.16 37.01 -21.56
N VAL A 474 -38.45 35.72 -21.44
CA VAL A 474 -39.66 35.09 -21.94
C VAL A 474 -40.70 35.24 -20.83
N LYS A 475 -41.76 36.01 -21.10
CA LYS A 475 -42.90 36.08 -20.16
C LYS A 475 -43.47 34.67 -19.99
N ARG A 476 -43.44 34.13 -18.77
CA ARG A 476 -44.26 32.96 -18.43
C ARG A 476 -45.71 33.32 -18.73
N VAL A 477 -46.33 32.59 -19.65
CA VAL A 477 -47.79 32.63 -19.82
C VAL A 477 -48.37 32.06 -18.52
N PRO A 478 -49.39 32.68 -17.90
CA PRO A 478 -50.04 32.07 -16.74
C PRO A 478 -50.63 30.73 -17.14
N ASP A 479 -50.44 29.69 -16.32
CA ASP A 479 -51.12 28.41 -16.52
C ASP A 479 -52.66 28.62 -16.48
N PRO A 480 -53.43 27.94 -17.37
CA PRO A 480 -54.88 28.07 -17.45
C PRO A 480 -55.65 27.32 -16.35
#